data_AF-A0A354CTT8-F1
#
_entry.id   AF-A0A354CTT8-F1
#
_cell.length_a   1.000
_cell.length_b   1.000
_cell.length_c   1.000
_cell.angle_alpha   90.00
_cell.angle_beta   90.00
_cell.angle_gamma   90.00
#
_symmetry.space_group_name_H-M   'P 1'
#
loop_
_entity.id
_entity.type
_entity.pdbx_description
1 polymer ?
#
loop_
_entity_poly.entity_id
_entity_poly.type
_entity_poly.pdbx_seq_one_letter_code
_entity_poly.pdbx_strand_id
1 'polypeptide(L)'
;MLIKALCDYYDIQADKEPSSLPEGYENQKIHYKVLLRENGEIAGICDIRSSEEIHQKNGIIKTVKNPSDIPLPQRSQKTAIYSALIEHRPLYLFGLNYDNKNNRLTVDAKAQKSHRAFVERNSEFFADLNSPVCNAFRSFINNFNPENEMENIYLSGLGKEYASSYFCFGLYDEKDRS
;
A
#
# COMPACT_ATOMS: atom_id res chain seq x y z
N MET A 1 -20.89 38.33 4.69
CA MET A 1 -21.01 37.94 3.26
C MET A 1 -21.13 36.42 3.17
N LEU A 2 -22.14 35.92 2.45
CA LEU A 2 -22.44 34.48 2.33
C LEU A 2 -21.25 33.67 1.79
N ILE A 3 -20.51 34.21 0.83
CA ILE A 3 -19.32 33.57 0.24
C ILE A 3 -18.23 33.31 1.29
N LYS A 4 -17.96 34.26 2.19
CA LYS A 4 -16.94 34.08 3.21
C LYS A 4 -17.34 33.05 4.27
N ALA A 5 -18.62 32.99 4.62
CA ALA A 5 -19.15 31.94 5.50
C ALA A 5 -19.08 30.53 4.86
N LEU A 6 -19.20 30.44 3.53
CA LEU A 6 -19.06 29.18 2.79
C LEU A 6 -17.59 28.74 2.68
N CYS A 7 -16.66 29.66 2.44
CA CYS A 7 -15.22 29.37 2.48
C CYS A 7 -14.77 28.98 3.89
N ASP A 8 -15.12 29.77 4.90
CA ASP A 8 -14.80 29.48 6.30
C ASP A 8 -15.41 28.11 6.71
N TYR A 9 -16.60 27.73 6.21
CA TYR A 9 -17.20 26.39 6.42
C TYR A 9 -16.43 25.27 5.72
N TYR A 10 -15.98 25.49 4.48
CA TYR A 10 -15.21 24.50 3.71
C TYR A 10 -13.84 24.27 4.34
N ASP A 11 -13.18 25.32 4.83
CA ASP A 11 -11.90 25.26 5.54
C ASP A 11 -12.07 24.51 6.89
N ILE A 12 -13.14 24.80 7.64
CA ILE A 12 -13.48 24.07 8.88
C ILE A 12 -13.79 22.58 8.63
N GLN A 13 -14.31 22.22 7.45
CA GLN A 13 -14.57 20.83 7.08
C GLN A 13 -13.33 20.14 6.49
N ALA A 14 -12.46 20.89 5.79
CA ALA A 14 -11.20 20.39 5.26
C ALA A 14 -10.20 20.07 6.39
N ASP A 15 -10.25 20.82 7.49
CA ASP A 15 -9.48 20.57 8.72
C ASP A 15 -10.08 19.49 9.64
N LYS A 16 -11.27 18.97 9.31
CA LYS A 16 -11.88 17.84 10.01
C LYS A 16 -11.64 16.57 9.21
N GLU A 17 -10.87 15.64 9.79
CA GLU A 17 -11.02 14.23 9.44
C GLU A 17 -12.52 13.89 9.44
N PRO A 18 -13.07 13.24 8.40
CA PRO A 18 -14.46 12.84 8.40
C PRO A 18 -14.73 12.08 9.70
N SER A 19 -15.67 12.59 10.52
CA SER A 19 -15.90 12.11 11.89
C SER A 19 -16.29 10.64 11.98
N SER A 20 -16.56 10.02 10.83
CA SER A 20 -16.85 8.61 10.66
C SER A 20 -16.42 8.20 9.26
N LEU A 21 -15.82 7.01 9.14
CA LEU A 21 -15.56 6.37 7.86
C LEU A 21 -16.85 6.27 7.03
N PRO A 22 -16.80 6.46 5.69
CA PRO A 22 -17.94 6.19 4.84
C PRO A 22 -18.44 4.74 5.01
N GLU A 23 -19.74 4.52 4.85
CA GLU A 23 -20.31 3.17 4.87
C GLU A 23 -19.64 2.30 3.80
N GLY A 24 -19.28 1.07 4.17
CA GLY A 24 -18.55 0.14 3.30
C GLY A 24 -17.03 0.39 3.24
N TYR A 25 -16.46 1.23 4.12
CA TYR A 25 -15.02 1.39 4.31
C TYR A 25 -14.58 0.93 5.70
N GLU A 26 -13.35 0.44 5.79
CA GLU A 26 -12.68 0.07 7.02
C GLU A 26 -11.25 0.62 7.05
N ASN A 27 -10.75 0.96 8.24
CA ASN A 27 -9.35 1.33 8.40
C ASN A 27 -8.47 0.10 8.25
N GLN A 28 -7.60 0.15 7.24
CA GLN A 28 -6.59 -0.87 7.03
C GLN A 28 -5.24 -0.36 7.54
N LYS A 29 -4.55 -1.20 8.30
CA LYS A 29 -3.17 -0.94 8.70
C LYS A 29 -2.25 -1.01 7.49
N ILE A 30 -1.49 0.04 7.22
CA ILE A 30 -0.51 0.12 6.13
C ILE A 30 0.85 0.54 6.70
N HIS A 31 1.90 -0.12 6.23
CA HIS A 31 3.26 0.08 6.71
C HIS A 31 4.07 0.90 5.71
N TYR A 32 3.86 0.61 4.42
CA TYR A 32 4.68 1.14 3.34
C TYR A 32 3.83 1.71 2.22
N LYS A 33 4.31 2.80 1.61
CA LYS A 33 3.76 3.34 0.36
C LYS A 33 4.74 3.05 -0.78
N VAL A 34 4.29 2.30 -1.78
CA VAL A 34 5.04 2.04 -3.01
C VAL A 34 4.85 3.23 -3.95
N LEU A 35 5.94 3.85 -4.36
CA LEU A 35 5.92 4.96 -5.30
C LEU A 35 6.10 4.43 -6.72
N LEU A 36 5.10 4.68 -7.56
CA LEU A 36 5.09 4.25 -8.95
C LEU A 36 5.44 5.39 -9.89
N ARG A 37 6.24 5.10 -10.90
CA ARG A 37 6.34 5.94 -12.10
C ARG A 37 5.06 5.80 -12.93
N GLU A 38 4.86 6.71 -13.88
CA GLU A 38 3.71 6.67 -14.81
C GLU A 38 3.64 5.36 -15.62
N ASN A 39 4.79 4.76 -15.94
CA ASN A 39 4.89 3.47 -16.63
C ASN A 39 4.65 2.25 -15.71
N GLY A 40 4.37 2.47 -14.41
CA GLY A 40 4.09 1.41 -13.45
C GLY A 40 5.31 0.80 -12.76
N GLU A 41 6.52 1.26 -13.07
CA GLU A 41 7.73 0.79 -12.38
C GLU A 41 7.78 1.31 -10.94
N ILE A 42 8.27 0.47 -10.03
CA ILE A 42 8.53 0.86 -8.65
C ILE A 42 9.76 1.79 -8.65
N ALA A 43 9.57 3.04 -8.22
CA ALA A 43 10.64 4.02 -8.06
C ALA A 43 11.13 4.17 -6.61
N GLY A 44 10.38 3.62 -5.65
CA GLY A 44 10.70 3.72 -4.24
C GLY A 44 9.66 3.08 -3.34
N ILE A 45 10.03 2.91 -2.07
CA ILE A 45 9.12 2.50 -1.01
C ILE A 45 9.36 3.42 0.20
N CYS A 46 8.32 4.12 0.63
CA CYS A 46 8.36 4.99 1.79
C CYS A 46 7.78 4.28 3.02
N ASP A 47 8.50 4.30 4.13
CA ASP A 47 7.96 3.92 5.44
C ASP A 47 7.01 5.03 5.91
N ILE A 48 5.73 4.71 6.06
CA ILE A 48 4.71 5.67 6.50
C ILE A 48 4.30 5.47 7.96
N ARG A 49 4.92 4.52 8.66
CA ARG A 49 4.64 4.21 10.06
C ARG A 49 4.98 5.40 10.95
N SER A 50 4.12 5.69 11.93
CA SER A 50 4.46 6.63 12.99
C SER A 50 5.43 5.98 13.97
N SER A 51 6.39 6.76 14.48
CA SER A 51 7.32 6.31 15.52
C SER A 51 6.88 6.86 16.87
N GLU A 52 6.77 5.98 17.85
CA GLU A 52 6.42 6.31 19.24
C GLU A 52 7.50 5.78 20.18
N GLU A 53 7.90 6.60 21.15
CA GLU A 53 8.82 6.20 22.21
C GLU A 53 8.03 5.67 23.41
N ILE A 54 8.25 4.40 23.74
CA ILE A 54 7.64 3.76 24.90
C ILE A 54 8.67 3.65 26.01
N HIS A 55 8.38 4.29 27.14
CA HIS A 55 9.15 4.17 28.36
C HIS A 55 8.82 2.85 29.07
N GLN A 56 9.81 1.97 29.16
CA GLN A 56 9.65 0.71 29.88
C GLN A 56 9.91 0.90 31.39
N LYS A 57 9.39 -0.03 32.19
CA LYS A 57 9.50 -0.02 33.67
C LYS A 57 10.95 -0.01 34.19
N ASN A 58 11.91 -0.40 33.35
CA ASN A 58 13.34 -0.41 33.66
C ASN A 58 14.08 0.86 33.20
N GLY A 59 13.37 1.91 32.76
CA GLY A 59 13.95 3.16 32.26
C GLY A 59 14.47 3.08 30.82
N ILE A 60 14.36 1.93 30.14
CA ILE A 60 14.74 1.81 28.73
C ILE A 60 13.67 2.45 27.86
N ILE A 61 14.10 3.36 26.97
CA ILE A 61 13.26 3.92 25.92
C ILE A 61 13.31 2.98 24.72
N LYS A 62 12.15 2.52 24.27
CA LYS A 62 12.03 1.72 23.05
C LYS A 62 11.21 2.48 22.02
N THR A 63 11.79 2.70 20.85
CA THR A 63 11.05 3.20 19.68
C THR A 63 10.23 2.06 19.08
N VAL A 64 8.93 2.27 18.92
CA VAL A 64 7.99 1.37 18.26
C VAL A 64 7.45 2.07 17.02
N LYS A 65 7.37 1.33 15.91
CA LYS A 65 6.78 1.82 14.66
C LYS A 65 5.37 1.26 14.50
N ASN A 66 4.37 2.13 14.48
CA ASN A 66 2.96 1.76 14.34
C ASN A 66 2.50 1.99 12.89
N PRO A 67 1.79 1.03 12.27
CA PRO A 67 1.23 1.21 10.94
C PRO A 67 0.19 2.33 10.90
N SER A 68 0.15 3.07 9.80
CA SER A 68 -0.86 4.09 9.54
C SER A 68 -2.21 3.45 9.26
N ASP A 69 -3.28 4.10 9.70
CA ASP A 69 -4.64 3.75 9.32
C ASP A 69 -4.98 4.42 7.98
N ILE A 70 -5.32 3.63 6.97
CA ILE A 70 -5.80 4.13 5.68
C ILE A 70 -7.23 3.62 5.43
N PRO A 71 -8.20 4.50 5.14
CA PRO A 71 -9.56 4.09 4.84
C PRO A 71 -9.62 3.37 3.49
N LEU A 72 -9.96 2.08 3.48
CA LEU A 72 -10.13 1.27 2.27
C LEU A 72 -11.52 0.64 2.22
N PRO A 73 -12.06 0.31 1.03
CA PRO A 73 -13.31 -0.43 0.93
C PRO A 73 -13.24 -1.76 1.69
N GLN A 74 -14.32 -2.06 2.41
CA GLN A 74 -14.44 -3.24 3.25
C GLN A 74 -14.28 -4.52 2.45
N ARG A 75 -13.52 -5.47 2.99
CA ARG A 75 -13.20 -6.72 2.30
C ARG A 75 -14.18 -7.83 2.63
N SER A 76 -14.45 -8.70 1.65
CA SER A 76 -15.11 -9.98 1.92
C SER A 76 -14.13 -10.96 2.61
N GLN A 77 -14.52 -11.56 3.73
CA GLN A 77 -13.69 -12.50 4.50
C GLN A 77 -13.70 -13.94 3.96
N LYS A 78 -13.61 -14.12 2.63
CA LYS A 78 -13.56 -15.48 2.04
C LYS A 78 -12.16 -16.10 2.24
N THR A 79 -12.13 -17.38 2.63
CA THR A 79 -10.91 -18.15 2.96
C THR A 79 -10.15 -18.69 1.74
N ALA A 80 -10.78 -18.75 0.55
CA ALA A 80 -10.13 -19.16 -0.70
C ALA A 80 -9.12 -18.10 -1.20
N ILE A 81 -8.30 -18.43 -2.20
CA ILE A 81 -7.49 -17.42 -2.93
C ILE A 81 -8.47 -16.41 -3.52
N TYR A 82 -8.54 -15.27 -2.85
CA TYR A 82 -9.49 -14.20 -3.12
C TYR A 82 -8.70 -12.90 -3.01
N SER A 83 -8.53 -12.24 -4.15
CA SER A 83 -8.00 -10.89 -4.17
C SER A 83 -9.11 -9.92 -3.83
N ALA A 84 -8.83 -9.00 -2.92
CA ALA A 84 -9.70 -7.87 -2.69
C ALA A 84 -9.51 -6.82 -3.80
N LEU A 85 -10.55 -6.02 -4.03
CA LEU A 85 -10.35 -4.72 -4.66
C LEU A 85 -9.48 -3.88 -3.74
N ILE A 86 -8.46 -3.23 -4.30
CA ILE A 86 -7.50 -2.43 -3.53
C ILE A 86 -6.78 -3.31 -2.51
N GLU A 87 -6.06 -4.31 -3.04
CA GLU A 87 -5.25 -5.24 -2.25
C GLU A 87 -4.06 -4.54 -1.58
N HIS A 88 -3.63 -5.04 -0.42
CA HIS A 88 -2.51 -4.49 0.33
C HIS A 88 -1.50 -5.56 0.78
N ARG A 89 -1.82 -6.85 0.56
CA ARG A 89 -0.96 -7.96 0.95
C ARG A 89 0.13 -8.20 -0.11
N PRO A 90 1.41 -8.33 0.30
CA PRO A 90 2.54 -8.47 -0.61
C PRO A 90 2.44 -9.70 -1.53
N LEU A 91 1.96 -10.83 -1.01
CA LEU A 91 1.77 -12.07 -1.79
C LEU A 91 0.90 -11.86 -3.04
N TYR A 92 -0.13 -11.02 -2.94
CA TYR A 92 -1.04 -10.74 -4.04
C TYR A 92 -0.53 -9.58 -4.89
N LEU A 93 -0.05 -8.50 -4.25
CA LEU A 93 0.45 -7.33 -4.98
C LEU A 93 1.65 -7.65 -5.86
N PHE A 94 2.60 -8.44 -5.36
CA PHE A 94 3.88 -8.67 -6.02
C PHE A 94 4.11 -10.12 -6.44
N GLY A 95 3.25 -11.07 -6.06
CA GLY A 95 3.46 -12.48 -6.43
C GLY A 95 4.79 -13.06 -5.93
N LEU A 96 5.33 -12.48 -4.86
CA LEU A 96 6.64 -12.81 -4.30
C LEU A 96 6.48 -13.19 -2.82
N ASN A 97 7.29 -14.16 -2.39
CA ASN A 97 7.53 -14.53 -1.00
C ASN A 97 8.90 -14.00 -0.56
N TYR A 98 9.15 -14.03 0.75
CA TYR A 98 10.47 -13.76 1.30
C TYR A 98 11.06 -15.01 1.96
N ASP A 99 12.21 -15.46 1.49
CA ASP A 99 12.96 -16.55 2.09
C ASP A 99 13.87 -16.01 3.21
N ASN A 100 13.42 -16.19 4.45
CA ASN A 100 14.16 -15.78 5.65
C ASN A 100 15.53 -16.45 5.81
N LYS A 101 15.74 -17.65 5.25
CA LYS A 101 17.00 -18.39 5.39
C LYS A 101 18.06 -17.83 4.47
N ASN A 102 17.65 -17.51 3.25
CA ASN A 102 18.54 -17.05 2.19
C ASN A 102 18.48 -15.54 1.94
N ASN A 103 17.67 -14.82 2.73
CA ASN A 103 17.50 -13.37 2.72
C ASN A 103 17.22 -12.80 1.32
N ARG A 104 16.27 -13.42 0.61
CA ARG A 104 15.93 -13.08 -0.78
C ARG A 104 14.44 -13.23 -1.06
N LEU A 105 13.97 -12.57 -2.11
CA LEU A 105 12.62 -12.79 -2.63
C LEU A 105 12.59 -14.07 -3.47
N THR A 106 11.44 -14.74 -3.48
CA THR A 106 11.22 -15.97 -4.26
C THR A 106 9.82 -16.00 -4.85
N VAL A 107 9.67 -16.71 -5.96
CA VAL A 107 8.36 -16.97 -6.58
C VAL A 107 8.05 -18.46 -6.47
N ASP A 108 6.82 -18.78 -6.09
CA ASP A 108 6.27 -20.13 -6.18
C ASP A 108 4.91 -20.12 -6.90
N ALA A 109 4.37 -21.31 -7.19
CA ALA A 109 3.10 -21.45 -7.91
C ALA A 109 1.92 -20.77 -7.19
N LYS A 110 1.94 -20.71 -5.85
CA LYS A 110 0.90 -20.04 -5.07
C LYS A 110 1.01 -18.53 -5.19
N ALA A 111 2.22 -17.99 -5.16
CA ALA A 111 2.49 -16.57 -5.30
C ALA A 111 2.09 -16.08 -6.70
N GLN A 112 2.47 -16.82 -7.75
CA GLN A 112 2.02 -16.56 -9.13
C GLN A 112 0.50 -16.57 -9.24
N LYS A 113 -0.16 -17.58 -8.67
CA LYS A 113 -1.63 -17.70 -8.69
C LYS A 113 -2.30 -16.55 -7.93
N SER A 114 -1.73 -16.13 -6.81
CA SER A 114 -2.26 -15.03 -5.99
C SER A 114 -2.14 -13.69 -6.72
N HIS A 115 -0.99 -13.44 -7.36
CA HIS A 115 -0.79 -12.24 -8.16
C HIS A 115 -1.70 -12.18 -9.39
N ARG A 116 -1.85 -13.30 -10.11
CA ARG A 116 -2.79 -13.37 -11.23
C ARG A 116 -4.22 -13.05 -10.81
N ALA A 117 -4.68 -13.61 -9.69
CA ALA A 117 -6.00 -13.30 -9.15
C ALA A 117 -6.15 -11.81 -8.77
N PHE A 118 -5.06 -11.18 -8.34
CA PHE A 118 -5.02 -9.73 -8.10
C PHE A 118 -5.13 -8.92 -9.38
N VAL A 119 -4.33 -9.24 -10.40
CA VAL A 119 -4.36 -8.60 -11.72
C VAL A 119 -5.76 -8.68 -12.31
N GLU A 120 -6.33 -9.90 -12.42
CA GLU A 120 -7.67 -10.13 -12.97
C GLU A 120 -8.74 -9.29 -12.26
N ARG A 121 -8.71 -9.26 -10.92
CA ARG A 121 -9.73 -8.56 -10.13
C ARG A 121 -9.63 -7.04 -10.21
N ASN A 122 -8.40 -6.50 -10.24
CA ASN A 122 -8.17 -5.06 -10.16
C ASN A 122 -8.14 -4.41 -11.56
N SER A 123 -7.70 -5.10 -12.61
CA SER A 123 -7.71 -4.55 -13.98
C SER A 123 -9.10 -4.07 -14.41
N GLU A 124 -10.14 -4.85 -14.12
CA GLU A 124 -11.53 -4.48 -14.43
C GLU A 124 -11.97 -3.22 -13.66
N PHE A 125 -11.68 -3.16 -12.36
CA PHE A 125 -12.10 -2.03 -11.51
C PHE A 125 -11.41 -0.73 -11.90
N PHE A 126 -10.12 -0.78 -12.23
CA PHE A 126 -9.37 0.41 -12.56
C PHE A 126 -9.55 0.85 -14.02
N ALA A 127 -10.18 0.07 -14.89
CA ALA A 127 -10.26 0.31 -16.35
C ALA A 127 -10.77 1.73 -16.72
N ASP A 128 -11.72 2.28 -15.96
CA ASP A 128 -12.35 3.57 -16.27
C ASP A 128 -11.81 4.74 -15.41
N LEU A 129 -10.87 4.49 -14.49
CA LEU A 129 -10.34 5.51 -13.57
C LEU A 129 -9.12 6.24 -14.15
N ASN A 130 -9.24 7.55 -14.43
CA ASN A 130 -8.25 8.30 -15.21
C ASN A 130 -7.43 9.34 -14.42
N SER A 131 -7.17 9.11 -13.14
CA SER A 131 -6.21 9.93 -12.39
C SER A 131 -4.76 9.50 -12.67
N PRO A 132 -3.73 10.36 -12.50
CA PRO A 132 -2.33 9.99 -12.68
C PRO A 132 -1.91 8.75 -11.89
N VAL A 133 -2.31 8.65 -10.62
CA VAL A 133 -2.00 7.48 -9.78
C VAL A 133 -2.75 6.24 -10.22
N CYS A 134 -4.00 6.35 -10.68
CA CYS A 134 -4.74 5.22 -11.26
C CYS A 134 -4.09 4.74 -12.57
N ASN A 135 -3.60 5.65 -13.41
CA ASN A 135 -2.85 5.31 -14.63
C ASN A 135 -1.57 4.55 -14.30
N ALA A 136 -0.77 5.07 -13.38
CA ALA A 136 0.46 4.42 -12.91
C ALA A 136 0.18 3.03 -12.32
N PHE A 137 -0.87 2.91 -11.49
CA PHE A 137 -1.28 1.63 -10.90
C PHE A 137 -1.75 0.61 -11.94
N ARG A 138 -2.49 1.05 -12.97
CA ARG A 138 -2.85 0.18 -14.11
C ARG A 138 -1.62 -0.29 -14.87
N SER A 139 -0.67 0.61 -15.14
CA SER A 139 0.59 0.25 -15.77
C SER A 139 1.36 -0.78 -14.91
N PHE A 140 1.38 -0.60 -13.58
CA PHE A 140 1.97 -1.57 -12.65
C PHE A 140 1.30 -2.94 -12.77
N ILE A 141 -0.03 -3.01 -12.69
CA ILE A 141 -0.79 -4.26 -12.84
C ILE A 141 -0.48 -4.97 -14.17
N ASN A 142 -0.34 -4.21 -15.26
CA ASN A 142 -0.13 -4.78 -16.59
C ASN A 142 1.33 -5.21 -16.85
N ASN A 143 2.30 -4.52 -16.24
CA ASN A 143 3.72 -4.67 -16.57
C ASN A 143 4.50 -5.47 -15.53
N PHE A 144 4.03 -5.54 -14.28
CA PHE A 144 4.75 -6.20 -13.20
C PHE A 144 4.78 -7.72 -13.41
N ASN A 145 5.98 -8.30 -13.53
CA ASN A 145 6.19 -9.73 -13.61
C ASN A 145 6.99 -10.22 -12.39
N PRO A 146 6.39 -10.99 -11.46
CA PRO A 146 7.07 -11.45 -10.25
C PRO A 146 8.43 -12.12 -10.50
N GLU A 147 8.56 -12.91 -11.56
CA GLU A 147 9.81 -13.63 -11.86
C GLU A 147 10.97 -12.70 -12.21
N ASN A 148 10.68 -11.55 -12.82
CA ASN A 148 11.67 -10.54 -13.18
C ASN A 148 12.05 -9.64 -11.99
N GLU A 149 11.29 -9.70 -10.90
CA GLU A 149 11.34 -8.73 -9.79
C GLU A 149 11.89 -9.36 -8.49
N MET A 150 12.41 -10.59 -8.53
CA MET A 150 13.05 -11.24 -7.37
C MET A 150 14.28 -10.48 -6.84
N GLU A 151 14.92 -9.68 -7.70
CA GLU A 151 16.08 -8.84 -7.35
C GLU A 151 15.71 -7.35 -7.26
N ASN A 152 14.42 -7.02 -7.20
CA ASN A 152 13.98 -5.63 -7.07
C ASN A 152 14.56 -5.00 -5.80
N ILE A 153 15.40 -3.98 -5.96
CA ILE A 153 16.17 -3.38 -4.87
C ILE A 153 15.27 -2.78 -3.77
N TYR A 154 14.09 -2.28 -4.13
CA TYR A 154 13.17 -1.66 -3.18
C TYR A 154 12.44 -2.72 -2.37
N LEU A 155 11.92 -3.75 -3.02
CA LEU A 155 11.23 -4.85 -2.34
C LEU A 155 12.19 -5.68 -1.48
N SER A 156 13.38 -6.00 -2.01
CA SER A 156 14.43 -6.72 -1.29
C SER A 156 14.98 -5.91 -0.12
N GLY A 157 15.02 -4.58 -0.24
CA GLY A 157 15.46 -3.67 0.82
C GLY A 157 14.63 -3.75 2.10
N LEU A 158 13.37 -4.23 2.03
CA LEU A 158 12.51 -4.44 3.19
C LEU A 158 12.94 -5.64 4.06
N GLY A 159 13.69 -6.57 3.47
CA GLY A 159 14.14 -7.78 4.12
C GLY A 159 13.00 -8.56 4.79
N LYS A 160 13.20 -8.96 6.04
CA LYS A 160 12.22 -9.75 6.81
C LYS A 160 10.88 -9.05 7.02
N GLU A 161 10.84 -7.72 6.93
CA GLU A 161 9.58 -6.97 7.07
C GLU A 161 8.67 -7.10 5.85
N TYR A 162 9.20 -7.53 4.69
CA TYR A 162 8.42 -7.69 3.46
C TYR A 162 7.14 -8.49 3.69
N ALA A 163 7.26 -9.68 4.28
CA ALA A 163 6.16 -10.65 4.37
C ALA A 163 5.07 -10.25 5.39
N SER A 164 5.43 -9.47 6.41
CA SER A 164 4.50 -9.03 7.46
C SER A 164 3.89 -7.65 7.21
N SER A 165 4.34 -6.95 6.18
CA SER A 165 3.94 -5.57 5.91
C SER A 165 2.76 -5.50 4.95
N TYR A 166 2.09 -4.35 4.99
CA TYR A 166 0.99 -4.00 4.11
C TYR A 166 1.30 -2.71 3.36
N PHE A 167 0.84 -2.65 2.11
CA PHE A 167 1.27 -1.65 1.14
C PHE A 167 0.09 -0.86 0.59
N CYS A 168 0.31 0.43 0.38
CA CYS A 168 -0.51 1.27 -0.50
C CYS A 168 0.36 1.82 -1.64
N PHE A 169 -0.25 2.52 -2.60
CA PHE A 169 0.43 3.04 -3.78
C PHE A 169 0.29 4.56 -3.86
N GLY A 170 1.33 5.21 -4.37
CA GLY A 170 1.35 6.62 -4.71
C GLY A 170 2.08 6.85 -6.02
N LEU A 171 1.92 8.05 -6.59
CA LEU A 171 2.74 8.47 -7.72
C LEU A 171 4.09 8.95 -7.18
N TYR A 172 5.17 8.60 -7.87
CA TYR A 172 6.50 9.10 -7.59
C TYR A 172 6.62 10.57 -8.01
N ASP A 173 6.97 11.45 -7.07
CA ASP A 173 7.47 12.79 -7.34
C ASP A 173 8.99 12.82 -7.06
N GLU A 174 9.78 13.55 -7.86
CA GLU A 174 11.21 13.73 -7.60
C GLU A 174 11.49 14.34 -6.22
N LYS A 175 10.52 15.08 -5.67
CA LYS A 175 10.56 15.64 -4.31
C LYS A 175 10.50 14.59 -3.21
N ASP A 176 10.06 13.36 -3.50
CA ASP A 176 9.95 12.26 -2.53
C ASP A 176 11.32 11.61 -2.22
N ARG A 177 12.44 12.17 -2.70
CA ARG A 177 13.81 11.72 -2.41
C ARG A 177 14.41 12.23 -1.09
N SER A 178 13.64 12.94 -0.26
CA SER A 178 14.12 13.55 0.99
C SER A 178 14.36 12.56 2.12
#